data_AF-A0A968I561-F1
#
_entry.id   AF-A0A968I561-F1
#
_cell.length_a   1.000
_cell.length_b   1.000
_cell.length_c   1.000
_cell.angle_alpha   90.00
_cell.angle_beta   90.00
_cell.angle_gamma   90.00
#
_symmetry.space_group_name_H-M   'P 1'
#
loop_
_entity.id
_entity.type
_entity.pdbx_description
1 polymer ?
#
loop_
_entity_poly.entity_id
_entity_poly.type
_entity_poly.pdbx_seq_one_letter_code
_entity_poly.pdbx_strand_id
1 'polypeptide(L)'
;MRAAAKAITTSSKGEAYGVLMSFLQSGTENTVAAFAAAAGAPNIGALGGFQLRGLNLQTGRYALSSRPFTQSVKFLGDLVKDGSMLPGFETTTNDQGVALFVQGRVGMLMGPGFWAAPAINDAKPKFDWDLTVPPSVDGLSRPLHVAPAAGRIFMSAKPPVQPRRGSGSIT
;
A
#
# COMPACT_ATOMS: atom_id res chain seq x y z
N MET A 1 -8.73 -1.02 4.21
CA MET A 1 -7.60 -1.88 3.76
C MET A 1 -7.49 -3.19 4.53
N ARG A 2 -7.16 -3.21 5.84
CA ARG A 2 -6.95 -4.47 6.59
C ARG A 2 -8.10 -5.47 6.49
N ALA A 3 -9.35 -5.02 6.61
CA ALA A 3 -10.51 -5.89 6.44
C ALA A 3 -10.59 -6.50 5.03
N ALA A 4 -10.30 -5.73 3.98
CA ALA A 4 -10.25 -6.21 2.61
C ALA A 4 -9.10 -7.21 2.40
N ALA A 5 -7.92 -6.92 2.96
CA ALA A 5 -6.77 -7.82 2.91
C ALA A 5 -7.10 -9.19 3.53
N LYS A 6 -7.68 -9.16 4.74
CA LYS A 6 -8.11 -10.38 5.43
C LYS A 6 -9.19 -11.14 4.65
N ALA A 7 -10.14 -10.43 4.06
CA ALA A 7 -11.20 -11.04 3.25
C ALA A 7 -10.60 -11.77 2.03
N ILE A 8 -9.67 -11.14 1.31
CA ILE A 8 -8.95 -11.76 0.18
C ILE A 8 -8.24 -13.03 0.63
N THR A 9 -7.38 -12.96 1.65
CA THR A 9 -6.65 -14.13 2.17
C THR A 9 -7.58 -15.25 2.63
N THR A 10 -8.68 -14.91 3.31
CA THR A 10 -9.63 -15.91 3.81
C THR A 10 -10.37 -16.58 2.66
N SER A 11 -10.81 -15.80 1.67
CA SER A 11 -11.55 -16.31 0.51
C SER A 11 -10.71 -17.19 -0.41
N SER A 12 -9.40 -16.94 -0.48
CA SER A 12 -8.46 -17.68 -1.32
C SER A 12 -7.96 -18.99 -0.70
N LYS A 13 -8.26 -19.24 0.58
CA LYS A 13 -7.77 -20.42 1.34
C LYS A 13 -6.25 -20.62 1.26
N GLY A 14 -5.48 -19.53 1.16
CA GLY A 14 -4.02 -19.55 1.10
C GLY A 14 -3.42 -19.56 -0.31
N GLU A 15 -4.25 -19.60 -1.36
CA GLU A 15 -3.76 -19.48 -2.75
C GLU A 15 -3.31 -18.04 -3.08
N ALA A 16 -3.95 -17.05 -2.46
CA ALA A 16 -3.63 -15.63 -2.62
C ALA A 16 -3.65 -14.90 -1.27
N TYR A 17 -2.82 -13.87 -1.13
CA TYR A 17 -2.76 -13.07 0.08
C TYR A 17 -3.32 -11.67 -0.15
N GLY A 18 -3.88 -11.08 0.90
CA GLY A 18 -4.46 -9.75 0.82
C GLY A 18 -3.45 -8.69 0.42
N VAL A 19 -2.23 -8.76 0.98
CA VAL A 19 -1.21 -7.73 0.82
C VAL A 19 0.18 -8.34 0.66
N LEU A 20 0.99 -7.75 -0.22
CA LEU A 20 2.43 -7.96 -0.29
C LEU A 20 3.12 -6.60 -0.17
N MET A 21 4.14 -6.56 0.68
CA MET A 21 5.14 -5.51 0.66
C MET A 21 6.38 -6.03 -0.07
N SER A 22 6.65 -5.52 -1.28
CA SER A 22 7.67 -6.10 -2.17
C SER A 22 8.96 -5.28 -2.20
N PHE A 23 9.45 -4.89 -1.03
CA PHE A 23 10.75 -4.26 -0.91
C PHE A 23 11.63 -5.05 0.05
N LEU A 24 12.93 -5.11 -0.26
CA LEU A 24 13.96 -5.44 0.73
C LEU A 24 13.75 -4.58 1.98
N GLN A 25 14.22 -5.05 3.15
CA GLN A 25 14.01 -4.43 4.47
C GLN A 25 14.09 -2.89 4.53
N SER A 26 14.96 -2.26 3.72
CA SER A 26 15.05 -0.80 3.59
C SER A 26 13.76 -0.13 3.10
N GLY A 27 12.93 -0.82 2.33
CA GLY A 27 11.63 -0.36 1.87
C GLY A 27 10.48 -0.54 2.85
N THR A 28 10.63 -1.36 3.89
CA THR A 28 9.63 -1.47 4.97
C THR A 28 9.46 -0.14 5.69
N GLU A 29 10.57 0.53 5.97
CA GLU A 29 10.57 1.86 6.55
C GLU A 29 9.85 2.89 5.63
N ASN A 30 9.90 2.67 4.31
CA ASN A 30 9.25 3.52 3.30
C ASN A 30 7.74 3.46 3.46
N THR A 31 7.25 2.24 3.61
CA THR A 31 5.84 1.94 3.79
C THR A 31 5.34 2.52 5.11
N VAL A 32 6.08 2.31 6.21
CA VAL A 32 5.75 2.91 7.52
C VAL A 32 5.65 4.43 7.42
N ALA A 33 6.63 5.11 6.82
CA ALA A 33 6.63 6.56 6.68
C ALA A 33 5.48 7.07 5.78
N ALA A 34 5.10 6.31 4.76
CA ALA A 34 3.99 6.66 3.88
C ALA A 34 2.64 6.56 4.61
N PHE A 35 2.42 5.51 5.40
CA PHE A 35 1.24 5.40 6.26
C PHE A 35 1.22 6.46 7.36
N ALA A 36 2.37 6.77 7.96
CA ALA A 36 2.46 7.80 8.98
C ALA A 36 2.11 9.18 8.42
N ALA A 37 2.58 9.49 7.21
CA ALA A 37 2.22 10.72 6.50
C ALA A 37 0.73 10.78 6.16
N ALA A 38 0.16 9.67 5.67
CA ALA A 38 -1.28 9.57 5.42
C ALA A 38 -2.10 9.78 6.71
N ALA A 39 -1.55 9.43 7.87
CA ALA A 39 -2.11 9.67 9.20
C ALA A 39 -1.73 11.04 9.81
N GLY A 40 -1.10 11.94 9.05
CA GLY A 40 -0.81 13.31 9.46
C GLY A 40 0.56 13.54 10.11
N ALA A 41 1.49 12.58 10.06
CA ALA A 41 2.86 12.82 10.46
C ALA A 41 3.51 13.87 9.54
N PRO A 42 4.37 14.76 10.08
CA PRO A 42 5.25 15.54 9.24
C PRO A 42 6.14 14.58 8.46
N ASN A 43 6.08 14.66 7.13
CA ASN A 43 6.91 13.86 6.26
C ASN A 43 7.28 14.69 5.05
N ILE A 44 8.57 14.68 4.72
CA ILE A 44 9.07 15.29 3.50
C ILE A 44 9.56 14.16 2.63
N GLY A 45 8.79 13.89 1.58
CA GLY A 45 9.22 12.95 0.58
C GLY A 45 10.38 13.54 -0.21
N ALA A 46 11.54 12.91 -0.05
CA ALA A 46 12.74 13.07 -0.87
C ALA A 46 13.14 14.52 -1.19
N LEU A 47 13.97 15.17 -0.35
CA LEU A 47 14.74 16.33 -0.79
C LEU A 47 15.94 15.83 -1.61
N GLY A 48 15.92 16.01 -2.93
CA GLY A 48 17.05 15.67 -3.80
C GLY A 48 17.45 14.19 -3.77
N GLY A 49 16.50 13.28 -3.54
CA GLY A 49 16.76 11.84 -3.37
C GLY A 49 17.03 11.40 -1.93
N PHE A 50 17.23 12.33 -0.98
CA PHE A 50 17.35 12.03 0.45
C PHE A 50 15.99 11.97 1.13
N GLN A 51 15.67 10.80 1.67
CA GLN A 51 14.37 10.53 2.27
C GLN A 51 14.37 10.98 3.74
N LEU A 52 14.05 12.24 3.99
CA LEU A 52 14.00 12.85 5.34
C LEU A 52 12.69 12.52 6.07
N ARG A 53 12.53 11.25 6.41
CA ARG A 53 11.28 10.69 6.94
C ARG A 53 11.03 11.07 8.38
N GLY A 54 9.84 11.57 8.64
CA GLY A 54 9.48 12.03 9.98
C GLY A 54 10.21 13.30 10.39
N LEU A 55 11.05 13.91 9.54
CA LEU A 55 11.68 15.19 9.86
C LEU A 55 10.65 16.31 9.75
N ASN A 56 10.43 17.03 10.85
CA ASN A 56 9.69 18.27 10.85
C ASN A 56 10.66 19.44 10.63
N LEU A 57 10.65 20.04 9.43
CA LEU A 57 11.55 21.17 9.10
C LEU A 57 11.33 22.42 9.92
N GLN A 58 10.13 22.65 10.46
CA GLN A 58 9.90 23.81 11.34
C GLN A 58 10.70 23.68 12.64
N THR A 59 10.94 22.44 13.09
CA THR A 59 11.59 22.15 14.38
C THR A 59 12.99 21.55 14.24
N GLY A 60 13.35 21.05 13.05
CA GLY A 60 14.57 20.26 12.82
C GLY A 60 14.58 18.89 13.50
N ARG A 61 13.45 18.42 14.05
CA ARG A 61 13.37 17.17 14.83
C ARG A 61 12.64 16.05 14.09
N TYR A 62 13.09 14.83 14.33
CA TYR A 62 12.40 13.62 13.89
C TYR A 62 11.20 13.30 14.78
N ALA A 63 10.06 13.01 14.15
CA ALA A 63 8.80 12.64 14.79
C ALA A 63 8.54 11.13 14.74
N LEU A 64 9.58 10.30 14.77
CA LEU A 64 9.47 8.83 14.65
C LEU A 64 8.73 8.19 15.82
N SER A 65 8.70 8.84 16.99
CA SER A 65 7.92 8.43 18.16
C SER A 65 6.50 8.99 18.19
N SER A 66 6.08 9.72 17.14
CA SER A 66 4.73 10.27 17.07
C SER A 66 3.68 9.17 16.91
N ARG A 67 2.47 9.44 17.40
CA ARG A 67 1.32 8.53 17.30
C ARG A 67 1.09 7.98 15.88
N PRO A 68 1.13 8.79 14.80
CA PRO A 68 0.99 8.28 13.44
C PRO A 68 2.06 7.24 13.04
N PHE A 69 3.32 7.42 13.45
CA PHE A 69 4.38 6.45 13.19
C PHE A 69 4.17 5.16 13.97
N THR A 70 3.90 5.24 15.28
CA THR A 70 3.62 4.06 16.11
C THR A 70 2.41 3.28 15.60
N GLN A 71 1.35 3.98 15.18
CA GLN A 71 0.16 3.34 14.60
C GLN A 71 0.46 2.67 13.26
N SER A 72 1.34 3.25 12.45
CA SER A 72 1.75 2.66 11.16
C SER A 72 2.56 1.38 11.34
N VAL A 73 3.50 1.36 12.30
CA VAL A 73 4.24 0.15 12.68
C VAL A 73 3.28 -0.93 13.20
N LYS A 74 2.37 -0.54 14.11
CA LYS A 74 1.36 -1.47 14.65
C LYS A 74 0.48 -2.03 13.53
N PHE A 75 0.06 -1.22 12.58
CA PHE A 75 -0.77 -1.63 11.46
C PHE A 75 -0.10 -2.71 10.60
N LEU A 76 1.19 -2.52 10.25
CA LEU A 76 1.95 -3.56 9.54
C LEU A 76 2.07 -4.83 10.38
N GLY A 77 2.38 -4.71 11.68
CA GLY A 77 2.40 -5.86 12.58
C GLY A 77 1.07 -6.60 12.67
N ASP A 78 -0.06 -5.88 12.66
CA ASP A 78 -1.40 -6.47 12.68
C ASP A 78 -1.72 -7.24 11.38
N LEU A 79 -1.22 -6.78 10.22
CA LEU A 79 -1.36 -7.49 8.93
C LEU A 79 -0.53 -8.79 8.87
N VAL A 80 0.63 -8.80 9.52
CA VAL A 80 1.45 -10.01 9.65
C VAL A 80 0.77 -10.99 10.61
N LYS A 81 0.34 -10.50 11.79
CA LYS A 81 -0.27 -11.33 12.84
C LYS A 81 -1.56 -12.02 12.40
N ASP A 82 -2.36 -11.38 11.56
CA ASP A 82 -3.62 -11.96 11.08
C ASP A 82 -3.49 -12.75 9.77
N GLY A 83 -2.26 -12.95 9.27
CA GLY A 83 -1.99 -13.73 8.06
C GLY A 83 -2.36 -13.02 6.75
N SER A 84 -2.74 -11.74 6.79
CA SER A 84 -3.09 -10.99 5.58
C SER A 84 -1.88 -10.72 4.67
N MET A 85 -0.67 -10.73 5.23
CA MET A 85 0.57 -10.49 4.50
C MET A 85 1.16 -11.77 3.92
N LEU A 86 1.59 -11.74 2.65
CA LEU A 86 2.28 -12.86 2.01
C LEU A 86 3.54 -13.25 2.81
N PRO A 87 3.73 -14.53 3.18
CA PRO A 87 4.96 -15.00 3.81
C PRO A 87 6.18 -14.78 2.91
N GLY A 88 7.31 -14.38 3.52
CA GLY A 88 8.54 -14.04 2.76
C GLY A 88 8.56 -12.63 2.16
N PHE A 89 7.63 -11.75 2.56
CA PHE A 89 7.59 -10.35 2.10
C PHE A 89 8.92 -9.60 2.33
N GLU A 90 9.66 -9.91 3.40
CA GLU A 90 10.90 -9.22 3.78
C GLU A 90 12.04 -9.38 2.75
N THR A 91 12.01 -10.46 1.97
CA THR A 91 13.02 -10.78 0.95
C THR A 91 12.49 -10.60 -0.47
N THR A 92 11.22 -10.19 -0.62
CA THR A 92 10.58 -10.10 -1.94
C THR A 92 11.00 -8.82 -2.64
N THR A 93 11.57 -8.95 -3.85
CA THR A 93 11.94 -7.80 -4.69
C THR A 93 10.73 -7.18 -5.37
N ASN A 94 10.89 -5.97 -5.91
CA ASN A 94 9.82 -5.31 -6.68
C ASN A 94 9.36 -6.17 -7.87
N ASP A 95 10.29 -6.74 -8.63
CA ASP A 95 9.97 -7.54 -9.82
C ASP A 95 9.25 -8.82 -9.43
N GLN A 96 9.68 -9.48 -8.35
CA GLN A 96 8.98 -10.63 -7.78
C GLN A 96 7.56 -10.24 -7.32
N GLY A 97 7.42 -9.08 -6.69
CA GLY A 97 6.12 -8.57 -6.26
C GLY A 97 5.17 -8.29 -7.40
N VAL A 98 5.63 -7.66 -8.47
CA VAL A 98 4.86 -7.44 -9.69
C VAL A 98 4.47 -8.78 -10.30
N ALA A 99 5.40 -9.74 -10.41
CA ALA A 99 5.12 -11.08 -10.94
C ALA A 99 4.04 -11.81 -10.14
N LEU A 100 4.11 -11.77 -8.80
CA LEU A 100 3.11 -12.36 -7.92
C LEU A 100 1.76 -11.65 -8.04
N PHE A 101 1.76 -10.32 -8.18
CA PHE A 101 0.55 -9.53 -8.36
C PHE A 101 -0.15 -9.91 -9.67
N VAL A 102 0.54 -9.88 -10.81
CA VAL A 102 -0.07 -10.19 -12.13
C VAL A 102 -0.56 -11.64 -12.24
N GLN A 103 0.03 -12.55 -11.45
CA GLN A 103 -0.45 -13.94 -11.32
C GLN A 103 -1.69 -14.08 -10.41
N GLY A 104 -2.16 -13.00 -9.79
CA GLY A 104 -3.29 -13.01 -8.85
C GLY A 104 -2.95 -13.63 -7.49
N ARG A 105 -1.66 -13.79 -7.16
CA ARG A 105 -1.22 -14.31 -5.86
C ARG A 105 -1.34 -13.28 -4.73
N VAL A 106 -1.56 -12.01 -5.09
CA VAL A 106 -1.72 -10.92 -4.14
C VAL A 106 -2.78 -9.93 -4.59
N GLY A 107 -3.65 -9.50 -3.68
CA GLY A 107 -4.72 -8.55 -4.00
C GLY A 107 -4.31 -7.07 -3.96
N MET A 108 -3.33 -6.73 -3.11
CA MET A 108 -2.76 -5.38 -3.00
C MET A 108 -1.24 -5.45 -2.95
N LEU A 109 -0.59 -4.67 -3.82
CA LEU A 109 0.86 -4.57 -3.89
C LEU A 109 1.31 -3.21 -3.32
N MET A 110 2.05 -3.28 -2.21
CA MET A 110 2.69 -2.13 -1.57
C MET A 110 4.17 -2.15 -1.93
N GLY A 111 4.59 -1.30 -2.85
CA GLY A 111 6.02 -1.19 -3.09
C GLY A 111 6.35 -0.41 -4.34
N PRO A 112 6.33 -1.06 -5.49
CA PRO A 112 6.58 -0.39 -6.74
C PRO A 112 5.46 0.64 -6.95
N GLY A 113 5.83 1.91 -7.03
CA GLY A 113 4.91 2.99 -7.33
C GLY A 113 4.46 2.95 -8.79
N PHE A 114 4.12 4.12 -9.33
CA PHE A 114 3.60 4.25 -10.70
C PHE A 114 4.53 3.65 -11.78
N TRP A 115 5.83 3.49 -11.53
CA TRP A 115 6.79 2.95 -12.49
C TRP A 115 6.58 1.47 -12.83
N ALA A 116 5.87 0.69 -12.02
CA ALA A 116 5.52 -0.69 -12.38
C ALA A 116 4.25 -0.79 -13.26
N ALA A 117 3.56 0.33 -13.51
CA ALA A 117 2.37 0.34 -14.36
C ALA A 117 2.61 -0.24 -15.77
N PRO A 118 3.71 0.10 -16.48
CA PRO A 118 3.99 -0.49 -17.79
C PRO A 118 4.14 -2.02 -17.72
N ALA A 119 4.94 -2.51 -16.76
CA ALA A 119 5.19 -3.94 -16.59
C ALA A 119 3.90 -4.73 -16.27
N ILE A 120 2.99 -4.16 -15.46
CA ILE A 120 1.70 -4.79 -15.15
C ILE A 120 0.80 -4.81 -16.39
N ASN A 121 0.74 -3.72 -17.15
CA ASN A 121 -0.06 -3.65 -18.37
C ASN A 121 0.45 -4.64 -19.44
N ASP A 122 1.77 -4.74 -19.60
CA ASP A 122 2.40 -5.65 -20.56
C ASP A 122 2.14 -7.13 -20.21
N ALA A 123 2.03 -7.44 -18.92
CA ALA A 123 1.69 -8.78 -18.43
C ALA A 123 0.23 -9.19 -18.69
N LYS A 124 -0.65 -8.25 -19.07
CA LYS A 124 -2.08 -8.48 -19.38
C LYS A 124 -2.78 -9.36 -18.33
N PRO A 125 -2.83 -8.93 -17.05
CA PRO A 125 -3.46 -9.70 -15.99
C PRO A 125 -4.93 -9.99 -16.31
N LYS A 126 -5.44 -11.11 -15.82
CA LYS A 126 -6.84 -11.53 -16.01
C LYS A 126 -7.84 -10.74 -15.16
N PHE A 127 -7.40 -9.66 -14.54
CA PHE A 127 -8.17 -8.83 -13.62
C PHE A 127 -7.83 -7.36 -13.86
N ASP A 128 -8.76 -6.49 -13.52
CA ASP A 128 -8.56 -5.04 -13.55
C ASP A 128 -7.75 -4.58 -12.34
N TRP A 129 -6.91 -3.58 -12.53
CA TRP A 129 -6.06 -3.01 -11.47
C TRP A 129 -6.12 -1.49 -11.47
N ASP A 130 -5.75 -0.89 -10.34
CA ASP A 130 -5.68 0.57 -10.16
C ASP A 130 -4.56 0.97 -9.21
N LEU A 131 -4.27 2.26 -9.18
CA LEU A 131 -3.31 2.95 -8.33
C LEU A 131 -4.02 3.89 -7.35
N THR A 132 -3.75 3.78 -6.06
CA THR A 132 -4.30 4.63 -4.99
C THR A 132 -3.26 5.08 -3.97
N VAL A 133 -3.46 6.19 -3.28
CA VAL A 133 -2.57 6.58 -2.18
C VAL A 133 -2.74 5.65 -0.97
N PRO A 134 -1.75 5.55 -0.06
CA PRO A 134 -1.95 4.84 1.22
C PRO A 134 -3.23 5.29 1.90
N PRO A 135 -4.05 4.34 2.39
CA PRO A 135 -5.28 4.69 3.10
C PRO A 135 -4.95 5.44 4.38
N SER A 136 -5.72 6.50 4.66
CA SER A 136 -5.64 7.21 5.92
C SER A 136 -6.49 6.56 7.01
N VAL A 137 -6.12 6.80 8.27
CA VAL A 137 -6.84 6.35 9.47
C VAL A 137 -8.25 6.92 9.59
N ASP A 138 -8.51 8.08 9.00
CA ASP A 138 -9.81 8.77 9.00
C ASP A 138 -10.50 8.75 7.64
N GLY A 139 -9.96 8.02 6.66
CA GLY A 139 -10.49 7.98 5.30
C GLY A 139 -10.30 9.26 4.49
N LEU A 140 -9.63 10.29 5.03
CA LEU A 140 -9.32 11.50 4.31
C LEU A 140 -8.02 11.32 3.51
N SER A 141 -8.11 11.48 2.20
CA SER A 141 -6.93 11.55 1.32
C SER A 141 -6.17 12.84 1.61
N ARG A 142 -4.99 12.72 2.21
CA ARG A 142 -4.08 13.86 2.41
C ARG A 142 -3.11 13.95 1.23
N PRO A 143 -2.75 15.16 0.77
CA PRO A 143 -1.69 15.32 -0.21
C PRO A 143 -0.41 14.71 0.37
N LEU A 144 0.10 13.67 -0.26
CA LEU A 144 1.43 13.18 0.05
C LEU A 144 2.41 14.13 -0.61
N HIS A 145 3.12 14.93 0.20
CA HIS A 145 4.24 15.74 -0.27
C HIS A 145 5.43 14.82 -0.55
N VAL A 146 5.31 14.08 -1.64
CA VAL A 146 6.38 13.29 -2.22
C VAL A 146 6.85 14.07 -3.42
N ALA A 147 8.12 14.50 -3.41
CA ALA A 147 8.74 15.03 -4.63
C ALA A 147 8.44 14.06 -5.81
N PRO A 148 8.28 14.55 -7.04
CA PRO A 148 7.87 13.73 -8.20
C PRO A 148 8.73 12.46 -8.42
N ALA A 149 9.92 12.41 -7.84
CA ALA A 149 10.86 11.30 -7.91
C ALA A 149 10.64 10.17 -6.88
N ALA A 150 9.72 10.28 -5.91
CA ALA A 150 9.54 9.27 -4.87
C ALA A 150 8.17 8.58 -4.89
N GLY A 151 7.58 8.44 -6.09
CA GLY A 151 6.30 7.77 -6.39
C GLY A 151 5.90 6.67 -5.41
N ARG A 152 4.80 6.89 -4.67
CA ARG A 152 4.27 5.92 -3.70
C ARG A 152 2.76 5.91 -3.82
N ILE A 153 2.30 4.97 -4.63
CA ILE A 153 0.91 4.74 -4.93
C ILE A 153 0.73 3.22 -4.87
N PHE A 154 -0.22 2.77 -4.05
CA PHE A 154 -0.62 1.40 -3.80
C PHE A 154 -1.38 0.87 -5.00
N MET A 155 -1.10 -0.36 -5.39
CA MET A 155 -1.87 -1.01 -6.43
C MET A 155 -2.95 -1.89 -5.80
N SER A 156 -4.17 -1.81 -6.31
CA SER A 156 -5.28 -2.67 -5.90
C SER A 156 -5.94 -3.28 -7.12
N ALA A 157 -6.26 -4.57 -7.08
CA ALA A 157 -7.21 -5.13 -8.03
C ALA A 157 -8.59 -4.47 -7.84
N LYS A 158 -9.31 -4.19 -8.93
CA LYS A 158 -10.70 -3.74 -8.85
C LYS A 158 -11.60 -4.96 -8.61
N PRO A 159 -12.58 -4.88 -7.70
CA PRO A 159 -13.59 -5.93 -7.61
C PRO A 159 -14.38 -5.99 -8.93
N PRO A 160 -14.88 -7.17 -9.34
CA PRO A 160 -15.83 -7.26 -10.45
C PRO A 160 -16.99 -6.30 -10.21
N VAL A 161 -17.39 -5.55 -11.24
CA VAL A 161 -18.55 -4.66 -11.18
C VAL A 161 -19.77 -5.52 -10.82
N GLN A 162 -20.27 -5.39 -9.59
CA GLN A 162 -21.57 -5.97 -9.26
C GLN A 162 -22.63 -5.28 -10.12
N PRO A 163 -23.47 -6.02 -10.86
CA PRO A 163 -24.58 -5.41 -11.57
C PRO A 163 -25.44 -4.67 -10.53
N ARG A 164 -25.68 -3.37 -10.79
CA ARG A 164 -26.54 -2.53 -9.95
C ARG A 164 -27.86 -3.28 -9.78
N ARG A 165 -28.18 -3.73 -8.56
CA ARG A 165 -29.54 -4.18 -8.24
C ARG A 165 -30.45 -3.02 -8.59
N GLY A 166 -31.37 -3.27 -9.52
CA GLY A 166 -32.30 -2.27 -10.02
C GLY A 166 -32.96 -1.53 -8.86
N SER A 167 -32.89 -0.20 -8.91
CA SER A 167 -33.76 0.64 -8.11
C SER A 167 -35.20 0.35 -8.54
N GLY A 168 -35.94 -0.34 -7.66
CA GLY A 168 -37.39 -0.38 -7.76
C GLY A 168 -37.92 1.05 -7.71
N SER A 169 -38.70 1.41 -8.71
CA SER A 169 -39.45 2.67 -8.76
C SER A 169 -40.35 2.75 -7.53
N ILE A 170 -40.17 3.80 -6.73
CA ILE A 170 -41.23 4.30 -5.87
C ILE A 170 -41.82 5.49 -6.62
N THR A 171 -43.15 5.44 -6.76
CA THR A 171 -44.08 6.37 -7.43
C THR A 171 -44.02 6.44 -8.95
#